data_AF-A0A2G8L3G0-F1
#
_entry.id   AF-A0A2G8L3G0-F1
#
_cell.length_a   1.000
_cell.length_b   1.000
_cell.length_c   1.000
_cell.angle_alpha   90.00
_cell.angle_beta   90.00
_cell.angle_gamma   90.00
#
_symmetry.space_group_name_H-M   'P 1'
#
loop_
_entity.id
_entity.type
_entity.pdbx_description
1 polymer ?
#
loop_
_entity_poly.entity_id
_entity_poly.type
_entity_poly.pdbx_seq_one_letter_code
_entity_poly.pdbx_strand_id
1 'polypeptide(L)'
;MFACLHMNLKEHLHLHVFHKILLVVVDIITIAIVVLSILNTRFLWHFIPLSLMFFGPFLHLFAVMTMTVITWFIAGAFGTLERKGNPVRDLCVWYFLLLVALYLVPLFIKSPCILEGKHLTSKPRLIGHKGAEHIAPENTMASFERAVDDCEVYGIESDIRISSDGEHFCMHDDTLERTTNVQEIFPERTSTLVEWFTFTDLKSLNTGSWFLERDPFGTVAELTDEQRTLYQEQTVPKLTELLDLASEHQINVLFDLRPPPEGHPYQVNFVEYTKEKLIEYGLEETEMDFMKAPNGPHYVVFIKKFDDRKLENVYNDVTFQSIRNASIAFMALNKSLFS
;
A
#
# COMPACT_ATOMS: atom_id res chain seq x y z
N MET A 1 9.00 28.54 20.83
CA MET A 1 10.03 28.28 21.86
C MET A 1 10.82 29.54 22.25
N PHE A 2 11.44 30.26 21.30
CA PHE A 2 12.19 31.50 21.57
C PHE A 2 11.33 32.64 22.19
N ALA A 3 10.09 32.79 21.74
CA ALA A 3 9.14 33.76 22.30
C ALA A 3 8.71 33.44 23.74
N CYS A 4 8.54 32.14 24.09
CA CYS A 4 8.20 31.70 25.45
C CYS A 4 9.37 31.91 26.44
N LEU A 5 10.61 31.81 25.94
CA LEU A 5 11.83 32.15 26.69
C LEU A 5 11.91 33.65 27.00
N HIS A 6 11.61 34.52 26.02
CA HIS A 6 11.58 35.97 26.23
C HIS A 6 10.45 36.43 27.16
N MET A 7 9.27 35.83 27.07
CA MET A 7 8.16 36.12 27.98
C MET A 7 8.50 35.76 29.44
N ASN A 8 9.22 34.66 29.67
CA ASN A 8 9.68 34.28 31.01
C ASN A 8 10.84 35.16 31.51
N LEU A 9 11.69 35.68 30.62
CA LEU A 9 12.81 36.54 30.95
C LEU A 9 12.41 38.01 31.21
N LYS A 10 11.13 38.38 31.03
CA LYS A 10 10.62 39.77 31.08
C LYS A 10 11.40 40.77 30.22
N GLU A 11 12.15 40.29 29.23
CA GLU A 11 12.84 41.14 28.28
C GLU A 11 11.85 41.58 27.21
N HIS A 12 11.64 42.89 27.08
CA HIS A 12 10.75 43.46 26.06
C HIS A 12 11.31 43.18 24.67
N LEU A 13 10.70 42.21 23.99
CA LEU A 13 11.01 41.90 22.60
C LEU A 13 10.42 43.01 21.71
N HIS A 14 11.22 44.03 21.43
CA HIS A 14 10.84 45.14 20.55
C HIS A 14 10.88 44.70 19.08
N LEU A 15 9.94 43.84 18.68
CA LEU A 15 9.74 43.53 17.27
C LEU A 15 9.24 44.76 16.52
N HIS A 16 9.93 45.10 15.45
CA HIS A 16 9.43 46.04 14.45
C HIS A 16 8.06 45.56 13.94
N VAL A 17 7.15 46.49 13.63
CA VAL A 17 5.78 46.19 13.18
C VAL A 17 5.76 45.20 12.01
N PHE A 18 6.74 45.31 11.11
CA PHE A 18 6.94 44.37 10.01
C PHE A 18 7.13 42.91 10.45
N HIS A 19 7.96 42.66 11.47
CA HIS A 19 8.18 41.30 11.98
C HIS A 19 6.94 40.74 12.68
N LYS A 20 6.13 41.59 13.33
CA LYS A 20 4.84 41.18 13.93
C LYS A 20 3.86 40.73 12.86
N ILE A 21 3.74 41.52 11.79
CA ILE A 21 2.88 41.17 10.64
C ILE A 21 3.36 39.89 9.99
N LEU A 22 4.68 39.76 9.76
CA LEU A 22 5.27 38.56 9.16
C LEU A 22 4.99 37.31 9.99
N LEU A 23 5.16 37.37 11.33
CA LEU A 23 4.85 36.24 12.21
C LEU A 23 3.38 35.83 12.11
N VAL A 24 2.46 36.78 12.16
CA VAL A 24 1.02 36.49 12.05
C VAL A 24 0.69 35.86 10.68
N VAL A 25 1.28 36.37 9.60
CA VAL A 25 1.08 35.81 8.26
C VAL A 25 1.64 34.39 8.16
N VAL A 26 2.86 34.15 8.68
CA VAL A 26 3.47 32.82 8.71
C VAL A 26 2.64 31.85 9.54
N ASP A 27 2.12 32.28 10.69
CA ASP A 27 1.24 31.45 11.53
C ASP A 27 -0.06 31.10 10.81
N ILE A 28 -0.72 32.07 10.16
CA ILE A 28 -1.94 31.83 9.38
C ILE A 28 -1.67 30.86 8.23
N ILE A 29 -0.58 31.06 7.48
CA ILE A 29 -0.19 30.17 6.37
C ILE A 29 0.11 28.77 6.89
N THR A 30 0.83 28.65 8.01
CA THR A 30 1.16 27.35 8.61
C THR A 30 -0.10 26.62 9.06
N ILE A 31 -1.02 27.32 9.73
CA ILE A 31 -2.32 26.76 10.14
C ILE A 31 -3.13 26.34 8.91
N ALA A 32 -3.18 27.16 7.85
CA ALA A 32 -3.88 26.83 6.62
C ALA A 32 -3.29 25.60 5.93
N ILE A 33 -1.97 25.50 5.82
CA ILE A 33 -1.27 24.33 5.28
C ILE A 33 -1.58 23.09 6.12
N VAL A 34 -1.50 23.19 7.45
CA VAL A 34 -1.84 22.09 8.34
C VAL A 34 -3.29 21.67 8.11
N VAL A 35 -4.27 22.58 8.19
CA VAL A 35 -5.69 22.27 8.00
C VAL A 35 -5.95 21.64 6.62
N LEU A 36 -5.40 22.20 5.55
CA LEU A 36 -5.55 21.64 4.20
C LEU A 36 -4.92 20.26 4.08
N SER A 37 -3.74 20.06 4.69
CA SER A 37 -3.08 18.76 4.75
C SER A 37 -3.95 17.76 5.51
N ILE A 38 -4.45 18.12 6.70
CA ILE A 38 -5.34 17.28 7.52
C ILE A 38 -6.61 16.88 6.76
N LEU A 39 -7.24 17.83 6.05
CA LEU A 39 -8.45 17.59 5.27
C LEU A 39 -8.18 16.69 4.06
N ASN A 40 -7.07 16.92 3.35
CA ASN A 40 -6.67 16.15 2.19
C ASN A 40 -6.19 14.73 2.56
N THR A 41 -5.56 14.57 3.72
CA THR A 41 -5.02 13.30 4.20
C THR A 41 -5.95 12.60 5.19
N ARG A 42 -7.26 12.86 5.15
CA ARG A 42 -8.22 12.30 6.12
C ARG A 42 -8.15 10.75 6.18
N PHE A 43 -7.89 10.10 5.04
CA PHE A 43 -7.71 8.66 4.98
C PHE A 43 -6.45 8.18 5.73
N LEU A 44 -5.38 8.98 5.75
CA LEU A 44 -4.10 8.63 6.38
C LEU A 44 -4.15 8.58 7.91
N TRP A 45 -5.16 9.21 8.54
CA TRP A 45 -5.31 9.22 10.00
C TRP A 45 -5.54 7.83 10.58
N HIS A 46 -6.12 6.91 9.80
CA HIS A 46 -6.29 5.52 10.21
C HIS A 46 -4.95 4.80 10.39
N PHE A 47 -3.89 5.24 9.71
CA PHE A 47 -2.55 4.63 9.83
C PHE A 47 -1.74 5.23 10.98
N ILE A 48 -2.11 6.38 11.55
CA ILE A 48 -1.33 7.01 12.63
C ILE A 48 -1.20 6.10 13.86
N PRO A 49 -2.28 5.48 14.39
CA PRO A 49 -2.16 4.54 15.49
C PRO A 49 -1.22 3.37 15.16
N LEU A 50 -1.34 2.81 13.94
CA LEU A 50 -0.51 1.70 13.49
C LEU A 50 0.97 2.11 13.40
N SER A 51 1.25 3.25 12.77
CA SER A 51 2.60 3.82 12.69
C SER A 51 3.18 4.10 14.07
N LEU A 52 2.40 4.62 15.02
CA LEU A 52 2.87 4.85 16.39
C LEU A 52 3.15 3.54 17.16
N MET A 53 2.45 2.45 16.84
CA MET A 53 2.77 1.13 17.38
C MET A 53 4.15 0.64 16.91
N PHE A 54 4.50 0.85 15.64
CA PHE A 54 5.82 0.46 15.10
C PHE A 54 6.94 1.44 15.50
N PHE A 55 6.73 2.74 15.30
CA PHE A 55 7.76 3.77 15.49
C PHE A 55 7.85 4.30 16.92
N GLY A 56 6.88 4.00 17.79
CA GLY A 56 6.83 4.48 19.17
C GLY A 56 8.12 4.29 19.97
N PRO A 57 8.72 3.08 20.00
CA PRO A 57 9.98 2.85 20.72
C PRO A 57 11.15 3.72 20.19
N PHE A 58 11.23 3.90 18.87
CA PHE A 58 12.29 4.70 18.24
C PHE A 58 12.11 6.20 18.47
N LEU A 59 10.87 6.69 18.38
CA LEU A 59 10.54 8.08 18.72
C LEU A 59 10.83 8.39 20.19
N HIS A 60 10.54 7.45 21.09
CA HIS A 60 10.87 7.57 22.50
C HIS A 60 12.37 7.63 22.73
N LEU A 61 13.13 6.71 22.14
CA LEU A 61 14.60 6.70 22.22
C LEU A 61 15.20 8.01 21.71
N PHE A 62 14.71 8.51 20.57
CA PHE A 62 15.11 9.80 20.02
C PHE A 62 14.78 10.97 20.96
N ALA A 63 13.60 10.98 21.56
CA ALA A 63 13.18 12.00 22.51
C ALA A 63 14.05 12.00 23.79
N VAL A 64 14.38 10.82 24.33
CA VAL A 64 15.29 10.68 25.48
C VAL A 64 16.69 11.18 25.12
N MET A 65 17.26 10.73 24.00
CA MET A 65 18.58 11.17 23.53
C MET A 65 18.64 12.69 23.35
N THR A 66 17.61 13.27 22.71
CA THR A 66 17.50 14.72 22.51
C THR A 66 17.43 15.46 23.86
N MET A 67 16.62 14.96 24.80
CA MET A 67 16.55 15.55 26.14
C MET A 67 17.88 15.48 26.86
N THR A 68 18.61 14.36 26.77
CA THR A 68 19.94 14.20 27.36
C THR A 68 20.92 15.25 26.83
N VAL A 69 20.97 15.45 25.50
CA VAL A 69 21.85 16.47 24.88
C VAL A 69 21.47 17.89 25.32
N ILE A 70 20.18 18.21 25.36
CA ILE A 70 19.71 19.56 25.70
C ILE A 70 19.79 19.85 27.20
N THR A 71 19.84 18.82 28.06
CA THR A 71 19.88 18.95 29.54
C THR A 71 20.98 19.92 29.99
N TRP A 72 22.17 19.85 29.39
CA TRP A 72 23.29 20.72 29.75
C TRP A 72 22.98 22.20 29.48
N PHE A 73 22.35 22.51 28.34
CA PHE A 73 21.95 23.87 27.98
C PHE A 73 20.87 24.40 28.92
N ILE A 74 19.90 23.55 29.28
CA ILE A 74 18.83 23.90 30.23
C ILE A 74 19.42 24.20 31.62
N ALA A 75 20.34 23.35 32.10
CA ALA A 75 21.03 23.58 33.37
C ALA A 75 21.83 24.89 33.37
N GLY A 76 22.54 25.19 32.29
CA GLY A 76 23.24 26.47 32.10
C GLY A 76 22.29 27.69 32.10
N ALA A 77 21.12 27.56 31.47
CA ALA A 77 20.09 28.59 31.47
C ALA A 77 19.51 28.81 32.88
N PHE A 78 19.23 27.74 33.63
CA PHE A 78 18.77 27.82 35.02
C PHE A 78 19.79 28.50 35.92
N GLY A 79 21.08 28.12 35.83
CA GLY A 79 22.14 28.79 36.60
C GLY A 79 22.29 30.27 36.26
N THR A 80 22.04 30.66 35.01
CA THR A 80 22.06 32.08 34.60
C THR A 80 20.87 32.85 35.17
N LEU A 81 19.66 32.26 35.14
CA LEU A 81 18.44 32.84 35.69
C LEU A 81 18.53 33.03 37.20
N GLU A 82 19.07 32.03 37.90
CA GLU A 82 19.29 32.05 39.35
C GLU A 82 20.29 33.16 39.75
N ARG A 83 21.41 33.30 39.03
CA ARG A 83 22.36 34.42 39.23
C ARG A 83 21.74 35.80 39.01
N LYS A 84 20.75 35.91 38.11
CA LYS A 84 19.96 37.14 37.88
C LYS A 84 18.89 37.37 38.95
N GLY A 85 18.77 36.50 39.96
CA GLY A 85 17.79 36.61 41.05
C GLY A 85 16.37 36.18 40.68
N ASN A 86 16.18 35.49 39.55
CA ASN A 86 14.87 34.97 39.16
C ASN A 86 14.60 33.62 39.85
N PRO A 87 13.36 33.36 40.32
CA PRO A 87 13.02 32.08 40.92
C PRO A 87 13.01 30.98 39.85
N VAL A 88 13.93 30.01 39.97
CA VAL A 88 14.04 28.87 39.02
C VAL A 88 13.35 27.59 39.51
N ARG A 89 12.93 27.55 40.78
CA ARG A 89 12.35 26.35 41.42
C ARG A 89 11.21 25.75 40.60
N ASP A 90 10.24 26.57 40.22
CA ASP A 90 9.04 26.09 39.54
C ASP A 90 9.39 25.55 38.14
N LEU A 91 10.36 26.15 37.46
CA LEU A 91 10.86 25.69 36.16
C LEU A 91 11.61 24.35 36.27
N CYS A 92 12.39 24.16 37.33
CA CYS A 92 13.02 22.88 37.65
C CYS A 92 11.98 21.79 37.91
N VAL A 93 10.90 22.09 38.64
CA VAL A 93 9.80 21.16 38.90
C VAL A 93 9.12 20.76 37.59
N TRP A 94 8.80 21.72 36.72
CA TRP A 94 8.20 21.42 35.41
C TRP A 94 9.11 20.57 34.53
N TYR A 95 10.41 20.87 34.50
CA TYR A 95 11.39 20.07 33.77
C TYR A 95 11.50 18.64 34.33
N PHE A 96 11.51 18.49 35.64
CA PHE A 96 11.51 17.17 36.29
C PHE A 96 10.24 16.38 35.95
N LEU A 97 9.06 17.00 36.02
CA LEU A 97 7.80 16.35 35.65
C LEU A 97 7.78 15.93 34.17
N LEU A 98 8.32 16.76 33.28
CA LEU A 98 8.47 16.42 31.87
C LEU A 98 9.37 15.19 31.67
N LEU A 99 10.51 15.12 32.38
CA LEU A 99 11.39 13.95 32.33
C LEU A 99 10.68 12.71 32.87
N VAL A 100 10.00 12.79 34.03
CA VAL A 100 9.24 11.67 34.57
C VAL A 100 8.20 11.18 33.58
N ALA A 101 7.42 12.09 32.99
CA ALA A 101 6.45 11.74 31.96
C ALA A 101 7.13 11.03 30.78
N LEU A 102 8.23 11.58 30.26
CA LEU A 102 8.99 10.99 29.15
C LEU A 102 9.49 9.58 29.50
N TYR A 103 10.05 9.35 30.68
CA TYR A 103 10.53 8.04 31.10
C TYR A 103 9.42 7.02 31.38
N LEU A 104 8.19 7.49 31.64
CA LEU A 104 7.01 6.63 31.81
C LEU A 104 6.32 6.27 30.47
N VAL A 105 6.57 7.01 29.39
CA VAL A 105 5.99 6.74 28.05
C VAL A 105 6.11 5.27 27.62
N PRO A 106 7.23 4.55 27.81
CA PRO A 106 7.37 3.15 27.39
C PRO A 106 6.31 2.21 27.95
N LEU A 107 5.77 2.49 29.14
CA LEU A 107 4.70 1.69 29.76
C LEU A 107 3.40 1.72 28.95
N PHE A 108 3.23 2.72 28.07
CA PHE A 108 2.06 2.91 27.24
C PHE A 108 2.31 2.54 25.76
N ILE A 109 3.56 2.24 25.38
CA ILE A 109 3.89 1.85 24.02
C ILE A 109 3.49 0.39 23.80
N LYS A 110 2.44 0.17 23.00
CA LYS A 110 2.03 -1.15 22.53
C LYS A 110 2.69 -1.44 21.19
N SER A 111 3.96 -1.82 21.21
CA SER A 111 4.70 -2.14 19.99
C SER A 111 4.69 -3.65 19.71
N PRO A 112 4.35 -4.09 18.48
CA PRO A 112 4.49 -5.49 18.08
C PRO A 112 5.91 -6.03 18.27
N CYS A 113 6.93 -5.17 18.20
CA CYS A 113 8.33 -5.53 18.40
C CYS A 113 8.69 -5.86 19.86
N ILE A 114 7.81 -5.54 20.82
CA ILE A 114 8.04 -5.71 22.27
C ILE A 114 7.01 -6.70 22.87
N LEU A 115 5.83 -6.84 22.26
CA LEU A 115 4.77 -7.72 22.74
C LEU A 115 5.07 -9.19 22.44
N GLU A 116 4.78 -10.08 23.40
CA GLU A 116 4.78 -11.53 23.17
C GLU A 116 3.68 -11.93 22.17
N GLY A 117 3.95 -12.91 21.31
CA GLY A 117 3.08 -13.30 20.18
C GLY A 117 1.61 -13.56 20.52
N LYS A 118 1.31 -13.98 21.76
CA LYS A 118 -0.05 -14.21 22.27
C LYS A 118 -0.91 -12.94 22.43
N HIS A 119 -0.30 -11.76 22.36
CA HIS A 119 -0.96 -10.46 22.50
C HIS A 119 -1.02 -9.67 21.18
N LEU A 120 -0.54 -10.25 20.08
CA LEU A 120 -0.64 -9.65 18.75
C LEU A 120 -2.08 -9.81 18.24
N THR A 121 -2.60 -8.76 17.60
CA THR A 121 -3.85 -8.85 16.85
C THR A 121 -3.67 -9.77 15.63
N SER A 122 -4.76 -10.32 15.10
CA SER A 122 -4.72 -11.15 13.90
C SER A 122 -3.99 -10.44 12.75
N LYS A 123 -3.13 -11.17 12.03
CA LYS A 123 -2.42 -10.69 10.83
C LYS A 123 -3.45 -10.06 9.86
N PRO A 124 -3.17 -8.87 9.28
CA PRO A 124 -4.03 -8.30 8.26
C PRO A 124 -4.12 -9.26 7.06
N ARG A 125 -5.29 -9.31 6.43
CA ARG A 125 -5.50 -10.13 5.23
C ARG A 125 -4.87 -9.41 4.04
N LEU A 126 -3.87 -10.03 3.43
CA LEU A 126 -3.15 -9.46 2.29
C LEU A 126 -3.82 -9.88 0.98
N ILE A 127 -4.02 -8.93 0.06
CA ILE A 127 -4.45 -9.24 -1.31
C ILE A 127 -3.29 -8.96 -2.26
N GLY A 128 -2.95 -9.97 -3.06
CA GLY A 128 -1.95 -9.89 -4.13
C GLY A 128 -2.46 -9.07 -5.30
N HIS A 129 -2.14 -7.77 -5.33
CA HIS A 129 -2.51 -6.87 -6.43
C HIS A 129 -1.72 -7.25 -7.69
N LYS A 130 -2.45 -7.69 -8.73
CA LYS A 130 -1.89 -8.32 -9.94
C LYS A 130 -0.94 -9.49 -9.63
N GLY A 131 -1.22 -10.20 -8.53
CA GLY A 131 -0.31 -11.14 -7.89
C GLY A 131 0.72 -10.45 -6.98
N ALA A 132 1.99 -10.74 -7.19
CA ALA A 132 3.12 -10.16 -6.47
C ALA A 132 3.92 -9.19 -7.37
N GLU A 133 3.25 -8.14 -7.87
CA GLU A 133 3.79 -7.23 -8.91
C GLU A 133 5.15 -6.59 -8.56
N HIS A 134 5.48 -6.45 -7.28
CA HIS A 134 6.77 -5.89 -6.84
C HIS A 134 7.97 -6.80 -7.07
N ILE A 135 7.74 -8.12 -7.14
CA ILE A 135 8.80 -9.13 -7.17
C ILE A 135 8.67 -10.05 -8.39
N ALA A 136 7.58 -9.98 -9.14
CA ALA A 136 7.33 -10.75 -10.36
C ALA A 136 6.57 -9.92 -11.40
N PRO A 137 6.66 -10.26 -12.71
CA PRO A 137 5.92 -9.57 -13.76
C PRO A 137 4.40 -9.65 -13.53
N GLU A 138 3.74 -8.49 -13.42
CA GLU A 138 2.31 -8.38 -13.11
C GLU A 138 1.41 -9.22 -14.04
N ASN A 139 0.30 -9.76 -13.50
CA ASN A 139 -0.68 -10.55 -14.27
C ASN A 139 -0.07 -11.75 -15.03
N THR A 140 0.89 -12.45 -14.43
CA THR A 140 1.47 -13.71 -14.93
C THR A 140 1.28 -14.83 -13.91
N MET A 141 1.35 -16.10 -14.34
CA MET A 141 1.28 -17.23 -13.41
C MET A 141 2.41 -17.17 -12.36
N ALA A 142 3.63 -16.81 -12.77
CA ALA A 142 4.73 -16.62 -11.83
C ALA A 142 4.46 -15.54 -10.77
N SER A 143 3.74 -14.46 -11.11
CA SER A 143 3.34 -13.45 -10.13
C SER A 143 2.26 -13.96 -9.18
N PHE A 144 1.31 -14.74 -9.69
CA PHE A 144 0.27 -15.34 -8.88
C PHE A 144 0.81 -16.40 -7.92
N GLU A 145 1.65 -17.32 -8.41
CA GLU A 145 2.34 -18.34 -7.60
C GLU A 145 3.17 -17.69 -6.49
N ARG A 146 3.96 -16.66 -6.81
CA ARG A 146 4.72 -15.94 -5.78
C ARG A 146 3.84 -15.23 -4.76
N ALA A 147 2.69 -14.71 -5.15
CA ALA A 147 1.77 -14.13 -4.18
C ALA A 147 1.32 -15.18 -3.15
N VAL A 148 1.08 -16.41 -3.60
CA VAL A 148 0.66 -17.49 -2.72
C VAL A 148 1.83 -18.00 -1.87
N ASP A 149 2.93 -18.36 -2.50
CA ASP A 149 4.05 -19.06 -1.88
C ASP A 149 4.89 -18.16 -0.98
N ASP A 150 5.16 -16.92 -1.40
CA ASP A 150 6.05 -16.01 -0.67
C ASP A 150 5.31 -15.10 0.32
N CYS A 151 4.03 -14.79 0.06
CA CYS A 151 3.32 -13.72 0.76
C CYS A 151 2.14 -14.18 1.63
N GLU A 152 1.73 -15.46 1.56
CA GLU A 152 0.55 -16.01 2.26
C GLU A 152 -0.69 -15.11 2.09
N VAL A 153 -1.02 -14.81 0.84
CA VAL A 153 -2.14 -13.92 0.53
C VAL A 153 -3.49 -14.57 0.86
N TYR A 154 -4.42 -13.73 1.29
CA TYR A 154 -5.83 -14.08 1.44
C TYR A 154 -6.53 -14.31 0.10
N GLY A 155 -6.04 -13.63 -0.94
CA GLY A 155 -6.56 -13.70 -2.28
C GLY A 155 -5.69 -12.94 -3.25
N ILE A 156 -5.95 -13.16 -4.53
CA ILE A 156 -5.29 -12.47 -5.63
C ILE A 156 -6.28 -11.53 -6.28
N GLU A 157 -5.81 -10.32 -6.57
CA GLU A 157 -6.48 -9.37 -7.43
C GLU A 157 -5.83 -9.36 -8.82
N SER A 158 -6.64 -9.21 -9.87
CA SER A 158 -6.19 -9.15 -11.26
C SER A 158 -7.16 -8.33 -12.11
N ASP A 159 -6.74 -7.91 -13.30
CA ASP A 159 -7.63 -7.32 -14.30
C ASP A 159 -7.98 -8.35 -15.37
N ILE A 160 -9.27 -8.49 -15.71
CA ILE A 160 -9.75 -9.43 -16.72
C ILE A 160 -10.30 -8.70 -17.94
N ARG A 161 -9.85 -9.17 -19.10
CA ARG A 161 -10.27 -8.75 -20.45
C ARG A 161 -10.85 -9.93 -21.21
N ILE A 162 -11.56 -9.64 -22.30
CA ILE A 162 -12.14 -10.65 -23.21
C ILE A 162 -11.49 -10.46 -24.58
N SER A 163 -10.91 -11.53 -25.13
CA SER A 163 -10.28 -11.52 -26.45
C SER A 163 -11.34 -11.52 -27.56
N SER A 164 -10.90 -11.29 -28.80
CA SER A 164 -11.80 -11.23 -29.96
C SER A 164 -12.48 -12.57 -30.27
N ASP A 165 -11.87 -13.68 -29.84
CA ASP A 165 -12.40 -15.04 -29.88
C ASP A 165 -13.11 -15.48 -28.58
N GLY A 166 -13.28 -14.57 -27.61
CA GLY A 166 -14.15 -14.76 -26.44
C GLY A 166 -13.48 -15.39 -25.22
N GLU A 167 -12.15 -15.48 -25.16
CA GLU A 167 -11.44 -16.01 -24.01
C GLU A 167 -11.18 -14.92 -22.97
N HIS A 168 -11.37 -15.26 -21.68
CA HIS A 168 -11.04 -14.39 -20.55
C HIS A 168 -9.57 -14.51 -20.18
N PHE A 169 -8.85 -13.40 -20.14
CA PHE A 169 -7.41 -13.36 -19.87
C PHE A 169 -7.01 -12.22 -18.93
N CYS A 170 -5.88 -12.39 -18.24
CA CYS A 170 -5.40 -11.40 -17.29
C CYS A 170 -4.55 -10.32 -17.98
N MET A 171 -5.02 -9.07 -17.97
CA MET A 171 -4.29 -7.92 -18.52
C MET A 171 -4.86 -6.60 -18.01
N HIS A 172 -4.00 -5.77 -17.43
CA HIS A 172 -4.38 -4.47 -16.89
C HIS A 172 -4.53 -3.41 -17.99
N ASP A 173 -3.57 -3.32 -18.89
CA ASP A 173 -3.47 -2.19 -19.83
C ASP A 173 -4.47 -2.31 -20.98
N ASP A 174 -4.72 -1.20 -21.66
CA ASP A 174 -5.54 -1.17 -22.88
C ASP A 174 -4.75 -1.64 -24.10
N THR A 175 -3.42 -1.55 -24.08
CA THR A 175 -2.51 -2.03 -25.13
C THR A 175 -1.43 -2.94 -24.54
N LEU A 176 -0.77 -3.72 -25.39
CA LEU A 176 0.23 -4.72 -24.99
C LEU A 176 1.66 -4.14 -24.92
N GLU A 177 1.84 -2.85 -25.19
CA GLU A 177 3.15 -2.21 -25.39
C GLU A 177 4.03 -2.18 -24.12
N ARG A 178 3.40 -2.01 -22.95
CA ARG A 178 4.15 -1.81 -21.71
C ARG A 178 4.68 -3.14 -21.16
N THR A 179 3.87 -4.18 -21.19
CA THR A 179 4.09 -5.43 -20.44
C THR A 179 4.36 -6.63 -21.33
N THR A 180 4.54 -6.44 -22.64
CA THR A 180 4.82 -7.56 -23.56
C THR A 180 5.83 -7.18 -24.65
N ASN A 181 6.24 -8.17 -25.43
CA ASN A 181 7.03 -8.00 -26.65
C ASN A 181 6.18 -7.82 -27.93
N VAL A 182 4.97 -7.26 -27.84
CA VAL A 182 4.07 -7.05 -28.99
C VAL A 182 4.71 -6.28 -30.15
N GLN A 183 5.63 -5.37 -29.87
CA GLN A 183 6.34 -4.59 -30.89
C GLN A 183 7.20 -5.46 -31.81
N GLU A 184 7.68 -6.59 -31.31
CA GLU A 184 8.51 -7.52 -32.06
C GLU A 184 7.65 -8.52 -32.85
N ILE A 185 6.59 -9.05 -32.22
CA ILE A 185 5.75 -10.11 -32.80
C ILE A 185 4.67 -9.55 -33.73
N PHE A 186 4.06 -8.41 -33.37
CA PHE A 186 2.97 -7.75 -34.11
C PHE A 186 3.21 -6.23 -34.26
N PRO A 187 4.27 -5.80 -34.97
CA PRO A 187 4.66 -4.37 -35.04
C PRO A 187 3.53 -3.46 -35.53
N GLU A 188 2.77 -3.90 -36.53
CA GLU A 188 1.64 -3.14 -37.11
C GLU A 188 0.42 -3.04 -36.18
N ARG A 189 0.40 -3.82 -35.08
CA ARG A 189 -0.70 -3.87 -34.12
C ARG A 189 -0.31 -3.41 -32.71
N THR A 190 0.88 -2.82 -32.57
CA THR A 190 1.43 -2.34 -31.29
C THR A 190 0.42 -1.53 -30.45
N SER A 191 -0.24 -0.55 -31.06
CA SER A 191 -1.22 0.33 -30.39
C SER A 191 -2.67 -0.17 -30.53
N THR A 192 -2.87 -1.42 -30.95
CA THR A 192 -4.20 -2.03 -31.01
C THR A 192 -4.66 -2.39 -29.60
N LEU A 193 -5.96 -2.19 -29.33
CA LEU A 193 -6.54 -2.57 -28.04
C LEU A 193 -6.43 -4.08 -27.82
N VAL A 194 -6.14 -4.48 -26.58
CA VAL A 194 -5.87 -5.88 -26.21
C VAL A 194 -7.03 -6.82 -26.55
N GLU A 195 -8.27 -6.33 -26.50
CA GLU A 195 -9.47 -7.10 -26.80
C GLU A 195 -9.57 -7.50 -28.28
N TRP A 196 -8.89 -6.80 -29.19
CA TRP A 196 -8.89 -7.16 -30.62
C TRP A 196 -7.90 -8.28 -30.98
N PHE A 197 -7.12 -8.76 -30.02
CA PHE A 197 -6.28 -9.94 -30.21
C PHE A 197 -7.07 -11.22 -30.02
N THR A 198 -6.70 -12.28 -30.74
CA THR A 198 -7.17 -13.63 -30.40
C THR A 198 -6.39 -14.14 -29.20
N PHE A 199 -6.90 -15.10 -28.45
CA PHE A 199 -6.14 -15.66 -27.35
C PHE A 199 -4.88 -16.40 -27.81
N THR A 200 -4.91 -16.97 -29.02
CA THR A 200 -3.72 -17.59 -29.62
C THR A 200 -2.63 -16.55 -29.88
N ASP A 201 -2.99 -15.36 -30.37
CA ASP A 201 -2.04 -14.24 -30.50
C ASP A 201 -1.48 -13.85 -29.14
N LEU A 202 -2.34 -13.69 -28.13
CA LEU A 202 -1.95 -13.29 -26.77
C LEU A 202 -1.00 -14.30 -26.11
N LYS A 203 -1.26 -15.60 -26.24
CA LYS A 203 -0.41 -16.66 -25.69
C LYS A 203 0.98 -16.73 -26.36
N SER A 204 1.13 -16.18 -27.58
CA SER A 204 2.42 -16.12 -28.27
C SER A 204 3.35 -15.02 -27.75
N LEU A 205 2.83 -14.08 -26.95
CA LEU A 205 3.59 -12.96 -26.42
C LEU A 205 4.30 -13.32 -25.13
N ASN A 206 5.51 -12.83 -24.99
CA ASN A 206 6.24 -12.85 -23.74
C ASN A 206 5.73 -11.72 -22.84
N THR A 207 5.38 -12.04 -21.59
CA THR A 207 4.82 -11.08 -20.61
C THR A 207 5.74 -10.81 -19.42
N GLY A 208 6.98 -11.31 -19.43
CA GLY A 208 7.88 -11.20 -18.28
C GLY A 208 9.26 -10.60 -18.54
N SER A 209 9.78 -10.62 -19.77
CA SER A 209 11.10 -10.03 -20.09
C SER A 209 11.16 -8.53 -19.81
N TRP A 210 10.07 -7.80 -20.04
CA TRP A 210 9.98 -6.35 -19.75
C TRP A 210 10.29 -6.03 -18.28
N PHE A 211 9.92 -6.93 -17.36
CA PHE A 211 10.13 -6.74 -15.93
C PHE A 211 11.63 -6.79 -15.59
N LEU A 212 12.35 -7.74 -16.21
CA LEU A 212 13.79 -7.88 -16.04
C LEU A 212 14.59 -6.74 -16.68
N GLU A 213 14.11 -6.23 -17.82
CA GLU A 213 14.79 -5.15 -18.56
C GLU A 213 14.58 -3.78 -17.93
N ARG A 214 13.35 -3.50 -17.49
CA ARG A 214 12.97 -2.18 -16.98
C ARG A 214 13.16 -2.03 -15.48
N ASP A 215 13.22 -3.15 -14.74
CA ASP A 215 13.33 -3.20 -13.29
C ASP A 215 12.43 -2.17 -12.58
N PRO A 216 11.10 -2.24 -12.78
CA PRO A 216 10.18 -1.18 -12.37
C PRO A 216 10.18 -0.90 -10.86
N PHE A 217 10.63 -1.87 -10.05
CA PHE A 217 10.64 -1.80 -8.60
C PHE A 217 12.03 -1.89 -7.96
N GLY A 218 13.10 -2.00 -8.75
CA GLY A 218 14.46 -2.13 -8.23
C GLY A 218 14.73 -3.49 -7.56
N THR A 219 13.94 -4.52 -7.86
CA THR A 219 13.98 -5.85 -7.22
C THR A 219 14.66 -6.90 -8.08
N VAL A 220 14.94 -6.60 -9.34
CA VAL A 220 15.56 -7.56 -10.27
C VAL A 220 16.91 -8.05 -9.77
N ALA A 221 17.68 -7.26 -9.02
CA ALA A 221 18.96 -7.68 -8.44
C ALA A 221 18.84 -8.82 -7.41
N GLU A 222 17.68 -8.99 -6.79
CA GLU A 222 17.43 -10.00 -5.75
C GLU A 222 16.96 -11.35 -6.33
N LEU A 223 16.67 -11.40 -7.63
CA LEU A 223 16.16 -12.60 -8.30
C LEU A 223 17.27 -13.64 -8.55
N THR A 224 16.93 -14.90 -8.33
CA THR A 224 17.77 -16.05 -8.71
C THR A 224 17.79 -16.22 -10.23
N ASP A 225 18.81 -16.91 -10.76
CA ASP A 225 18.89 -17.19 -12.20
C ASP A 225 17.69 -18.02 -12.69
N GLU A 226 17.19 -18.95 -11.87
CA GLU A 226 15.99 -19.73 -12.16
C GLU A 226 14.73 -18.84 -12.28
N GLN A 227 14.57 -17.88 -11.38
CA GLN A 227 13.45 -16.92 -11.46
C GLN A 227 13.55 -16.05 -12.72
N ARG A 228 14.76 -15.62 -13.10
CA ARG A 228 14.96 -14.85 -14.33
C ARG A 228 14.56 -15.65 -15.56
N THR A 229 14.97 -16.92 -15.65
CA THR A 229 14.57 -17.81 -16.75
C THR A 229 13.06 -18.02 -16.76
N LEU A 230 12.45 -18.32 -15.60
CA LEU A 230 11.00 -18.50 -15.49
C LEU A 230 10.23 -17.26 -15.96
N TYR A 231 10.70 -16.05 -15.62
CA TYR A 231 10.05 -14.80 -16.01
C TYR A 231 10.16 -14.56 -17.52
N GLN A 232 11.27 -14.95 -18.15
CA GLN A 232 11.44 -14.91 -19.61
C GLN A 232 10.58 -15.93 -20.37
N GLU A 233 9.92 -16.86 -19.67
CA GLU A 233 9.05 -17.86 -20.28
C GLU A 233 7.55 -17.57 -20.05
N GLN A 234 7.22 -16.51 -19.31
CA GLN A 234 5.83 -16.16 -19.01
C GLN A 234 5.07 -15.68 -20.25
N THR A 235 3.81 -16.09 -20.33
CA THR A 235 2.83 -15.67 -21.33
C THR A 235 1.59 -15.07 -20.65
N VAL A 236 0.65 -14.53 -21.43
CA VAL A 236 -0.64 -14.05 -20.91
C VAL A 236 -1.45 -15.23 -20.35
N PRO A 237 -1.82 -15.23 -19.05
CA PRO A 237 -2.61 -16.31 -18.47
C PRO A 237 -4.12 -16.12 -18.74
N LYS A 238 -4.83 -17.24 -18.82
CA LYS A 238 -6.30 -17.27 -18.79
C LYS A 238 -6.81 -17.00 -17.37
N LEU A 239 -8.04 -16.51 -17.29
CA LEU A 239 -8.77 -16.46 -16.03
C LEU A 239 -8.89 -17.85 -15.38
N THR A 240 -9.10 -18.90 -16.18
CA THR A 240 -9.19 -20.27 -15.66
C THR A 240 -7.91 -20.74 -15.00
N GLU A 241 -6.74 -20.37 -15.52
CA GLU A 241 -5.43 -20.71 -14.92
C GLU A 241 -5.28 -20.05 -13.53
N LEU A 242 -5.74 -18.80 -13.37
CA LEU A 242 -5.78 -18.13 -12.07
C LEU A 242 -6.79 -18.78 -11.11
N LEU A 243 -7.97 -19.17 -11.60
CA LEU A 243 -8.98 -19.84 -10.77
C LEU A 243 -8.54 -21.23 -10.30
N ASP A 244 -7.82 -21.97 -11.15
CA ASP A 244 -7.25 -23.27 -10.81
C ASP A 244 -6.25 -23.14 -9.66
N LEU A 245 -5.30 -22.20 -9.77
CA LEU A 245 -4.33 -21.88 -8.71
C LEU A 245 -5.06 -21.47 -7.42
N ALA A 246 -6.07 -20.61 -7.53
CA ALA A 246 -6.82 -20.17 -6.36
C ALA A 246 -7.56 -21.31 -5.66
N SER A 247 -8.10 -22.25 -6.43
CA SER A 247 -8.76 -23.44 -5.90
C SER A 247 -7.78 -24.42 -5.26
N GLU A 248 -6.58 -24.57 -5.83
CA GLU A 248 -5.51 -25.43 -5.28
C GLU A 248 -5.04 -24.93 -3.91
N HIS A 249 -4.82 -23.61 -3.79
CA HIS A 249 -4.28 -23.00 -2.58
C HIS A 249 -5.34 -22.47 -1.61
N GLN A 250 -6.62 -22.67 -1.92
CA GLN A 250 -7.75 -22.26 -1.10
C GLN A 250 -7.79 -20.75 -0.80
N ILE A 251 -7.48 -19.93 -1.81
CA ILE A 251 -7.48 -18.46 -1.73
C ILE A 251 -8.60 -17.85 -2.56
N ASN A 252 -8.98 -16.62 -2.24
CA ASN A 252 -10.04 -15.92 -2.96
C ASN A 252 -9.50 -15.22 -4.21
N VAL A 253 -10.38 -14.97 -5.19
CA VAL A 253 -10.04 -14.17 -6.38
C VAL A 253 -10.92 -12.94 -6.44
N LEU A 254 -10.30 -11.80 -6.63
CA LEU A 254 -10.93 -10.54 -6.93
C LEU A 254 -10.48 -10.12 -8.34
N PHE A 255 -11.36 -9.63 -9.18
CA PHE A 255 -10.90 -9.05 -10.43
C PHE A 255 -11.76 -7.94 -10.98
N ASP A 256 -11.11 -7.02 -11.68
CA ASP A 256 -11.76 -5.97 -12.45
C ASP A 256 -12.10 -6.49 -13.85
N LEU A 257 -13.40 -6.67 -14.11
CA LEU A 257 -13.94 -6.99 -15.42
C LEU A 257 -14.19 -5.70 -16.20
N ARG A 258 -13.34 -5.45 -17.20
CA ARG A 258 -13.43 -4.23 -18.03
C ARG A 258 -14.33 -4.45 -19.26
N PRO A 259 -15.15 -3.45 -19.63
CA PRO A 259 -15.99 -3.54 -20.81
C PRO A 259 -15.13 -3.55 -22.08
N PRO A 260 -15.38 -4.46 -23.03
CA PRO A 260 -14.73 -4.40 -24.34
C PRO A 260 -15.05 -3.10 -25.10
N PRO A 261 -14.20 -2.70 -26.07
CA PRO A 261 -14.38 -1.47 -26.83
C PRO A 261 -15.60 -1.49 -27.76
N GLU A 262 -15.93 -0.32 -28.32
CA GLU A 262 -17.05 -0.19 -29.25
C GLU A 262 -16.88 -1.07 -30.49
N GLY A 263 -17.94 -1.83 -30.83
CA GLY A 263 -17.95 -2.75 -31.96
C GLY A 263 -17.40 -4.15 -31.64
N HIS A 264 -16.90 -4.38 -30.43
CA HIS A 264 -16.45 -5.71 -30.02
C HIS A 264 -17.65 -6.68 -29.87
N PRO A 265 -17.54 -7.96 -30.28
CA PRO A 265 -18.66 -8.91 -30.26
C PRO A 265 -19.33 -9.07 -28.88
N TYR A 266 -18.54 -8.93 -27.82
CA TYR A 266 -18.97 -9.11 -26.43
C TYR A 266 -19.26 -7.80 -25.70
N GLN A 267 -19.20 -6.64 -26.36
CA GLN A 267 -19.31 -5.32 -25.71
C GLN A 267 -20.60 -5.19 -24.87
N VAL A 268 -21.73 -5.67 -25.39
CA VAL A 268 -23.06 -5.43 -24.80
C VAL A 268 -23.36 -6.38 -23.64
N ASN A 269 -22.93 -7.64 -23.76
CA ASN A 269 -23.28 -8.73 -22.85
C ASN A 269 -22.06 -9.28 -22.08
N PHE A 270 -20.96 -8.53 -21.99
CA PHE A 270 -19.71 -9.02 -21.38
C PHE A 270 -19.90 -9.54 -19.96
N VAL A 271 -20.79 -8.94 -19.16
CA VAL A 271 -21.07 -9.38 -17.78
C VAL A 271 -21.80 -10.71 -17.78
N GLU A 272 -22.90 -10.83 -18.52
CA GLU A 272 -23.67 -12.07 -18.65
C GLU A 272 -22.81 -13.19 -19.25
N TYR A 273 -22.05 -12.88 -20.30
CA TYR A 273 -21.13 -13.81 -20.93
C TYR A 273 -20.05 -14.31 -19.96
N THR A 274 -19.50 -13.42 -19.13
CA THR A 274 -18.53 -13.80 -18.09
C THR A 274 -19.16 -14.70 -17.04
N LYS A 275 -20.40 -14.42 -16.60
CA LYS A 275 -21.12 -15.28 -15.67
C LYS A 275 -21.34 -16.67 -16.24
N GLU A 276 -21.80 -16.76 -17.49
CA GLU A 276 -22.00 -18.04 -18.18
C GLU A 276 -20.69 -18.84 -18.25
N LYS A 277 -19.56 -18.19 -18.56
CA LYS A 277 -18.24 -18.83 -18.62
C LYS A 277 -17.74 -19.32 -17.25
N LEU A 278 -17.99 -18.56 -16.19
CA LEU A 278 -17.64 -18.98 -14.83
C LEU A 278 -18.50 -20.16 -14.34
N ILE A 279 -19.79 -20.19 -14.73
CA ILE A 279 -20.67 -21.34 -14.46
C ILE A 279 -20.22 -22.56 -15.27
N GLU A 280 -19.84 -22.38 -16.54
CA GLU A 280 -19.29 -23.44 -17.39
C GLU A 280 -17.98 -24.03 -16.81
N TYR A 281 -17.14 -23.17 -16.22
CA TYR A 281 -15.94 -23.59 -15.50
C TYR A 281 -16.27 -24.39 -14.22
N GLY A 282 -17.46 -24.20 -13.63
CA GLY A 282 -17.97 -24.97 -12.50
C GLY A 282 -18.21 -24.19 -11.22
N LEU A 283 -18.28 -22.86 -11.27
CA LEU A 283 -18.65 -22.03 -10.12
C LEU A 283 -20.18 -21.90 -10.00
N GLU A 284 -20.68 -21.85 -8.77
CA GLU A 284 -22.08 -21.56 -8.50
C GLU A 284 -22.36 -20.04 -8.50
N GLU A 285 -23.57 -19.63 -8.87
CA GLU A 285 -23.96 -18.21 -8.85
C GLU A 285 -23.79 -17.55 -7.46
N THR A 286 -23.97 -18.33 -6.40
CA THR A 286 -23.81 -17.92 -5.00
C THR A 286 -22.36 -17.59 -4.65
N GLU A 287 -21.40 -18.22 -5.32
CA GLU A 287 -19.96 -18.03 -5.12
C GLU A 287 -19.43 -16.78 -5.81
N MET A 288 -20.24 -16.11 -6.63
CA MET A 288 -19.84 -14.92 -7.36
C MET A 288 -20.55 -13.67 -6.83
N ASP A 289 -19.83 -12.56 -6.72
CA ASP A 289 -20.40 -11.24 -6.43
C ASP A 289 -19.94 -10.26 -7.50
N PHE A 290 -20.89 -9.59 -8.15
CA PHE A 290 -20.62 -8.62 -9.22
C PHE A 290 -21.09 -7.24 -8.76
N MET A 291 -20.15 -6.33 -8.59
CA MET A 291 -20.42 -4.96 -8.17
C MET A 291 -19.97 -4.00 -9.25
N LYS A 292 -20.86 -3.09 -9.69
CA LYS A 292 -20.45 -2.01 -10.60
C LYS A 292 -19.50 -1.07 -9.87
N ALA A 293 -18.33 -0.80 -10.45
CA ALA A 293 -17.34 0.04 -9.81
C ALA A 293 -17.83 1.51 -9.70
N PRO A 294 -17.51 2.21 -8.59
CA PRO A 294 -17.91 3.61 -8.42
C PRO A 294 -17.14 4.57 -9.35
N ASN A 295 -15.96 4.16 -9.82
CA ASN A 295 -15.01 5.03 -10.52
C ASN A 295 -14.90 4.76 -12.03
N GLY A 296 -15.76 3.92 -12.60
CA GLY A 296 -15.67 3.59 -14.02
C GLY A 296 -16.75 2.66 -14.53
N PRO A 297 -16.69 2.32 -15.84
CA PRO A 297 -17.67 1.44 -16.48
C PRO A 297 -17.39 -0.06 -16.24
N HIS A 298 -16.38 -0.41 -15.44
CA HIS A 298 -16.00 -1.79 -15.11
C HIS A 298 -16.82 -2.34 -13.94
N TYR A 299 -16.74 -3.67 -13.78
CA TYR A 299 -17.32 -4.40 -12.67
C TYR A 299 -16.20 -5.00 -11.83
N VAL A 300 -16.32 -4.91 -10.51
CA VAL A 300 -15.50 -5.66 -9.58
C VAL A 300 -16.20 -7.00 -9.33
N VAL A 301 -15.49 -8.09 -9.55
CA VAL A 301 -16.00 -9.45 -9.37
C VAL A 301 -15.24 -10.13 -8.24
N PHE A 302 -15.95 -10.70 -7.28
CA PHE A 302 -15.36 -11.43 -6.17
C PHE A 302 -15.84 -12.87 -6.14
N ILE A 303 -14.89 -13.79 -6.15
CA ILE A 303 -15.11 -15.24 -6.07
C ILE A 303 -14.97 -15.65 -4.59
N LYS A 304 -16.11 -15.88 -3.96
CA LYS A 304 -16.33 -16.10 -2.52
C LYS A 304 -16.05 -17.53 -2.03
N LYS A 305 -15.37 -18.35 -2.83
CA LYS A 305 -15.23 -19.81 -2.58
C LYS A 305 -14.67 -20.15 -1.19
N PHE A 306 -13.89 -19.25 -0.59
CA PHE A 306 -13.26 -19.44 0.72
C PHE A 306 -13.60 -18.30 1.71
N ASP A 307 -14.59 -17.45 1.40
CA ASP A 307 -15.07 -16.35 2.25
C ASP A 307 -16.57 -16.04 2.01
N ASP A 308 -17.40 -16.29 3.02
CA ASP A 308 -18.83 -16.03 2.96
C ASP A 308 -19.22 -14.54 3.11
N ARG A 309 -18.25 -13.63 3.27
CA ARG A 309 -18.52 -12.19 3.44
C ARG A 309 -18.87 -11.53 2.10
N LYS A 310 -19.75 -10.52 2.15
CA LYS A 310 -20.13 -9.70 0.98
C LYS A 310 -18.98 -8.84 0.47
N LEU A 311 -18.91 -8.61 -0.85
CA LEU A 311 -17.87 -7.81 -1.49
C LEU A 311 -17.74 -6.40 -0.90
N GLU A 312 -18.86 -5.75 -0.58
CA GLU A 312 -18.88 -4.42 0.08
C GLU A 312 -18.15 -4.41 1.42
N ASN A 313 -18.15 -5.53 2.15
CA ASN A 313 -17.42 -5.65 3.41
C ASN A 313 -15.94 -5.90 3.16
N VAL A 314 -15.55 -6.61 2.10
CA VAL A 314 -14.15 -6.82 1.71
C VAL A 314 -13.52 -5.51 1.22
N TYR A 315 -14.24 -4.75 0.40
CA TYR A 315 -13.76 -3.49 -0.19
C TYR A 315 -13.60 -2.35 0.84
N ASN A 316 -14.42 -2.34 1.90
CA ASN A 316 -14.40 -1.29 2.93
C ASN A 316 -13.67 -1.69 4.23
N ASP A 317 -13.14 -2.91 4.32
CA ASP A 317 -12.47 -3.41 5.52
C ASP A 317 -11.00 -2.95 5.53
N VAL A 318 -10.69 -2.05 6.46
CA VAL A 318 -9.35 -1.47 6.68
C VAL A 318 -8.29 -2.49 7.12
N THR A 319 -8.69 -3.73 7.43
CA THR A 319 -7.76 -4.85 7.69
C THR A 319 -7.26 -5.52 6.40
N PHE A 320 -7.86 -5.18 5.25
CA PHE A 320 -7.34 -5.52 3.93
C PHE A 320 -6.30 -4.50 3.50
N GLN A 321 -5.06 -4.97 3.35
CA GLN A 321 -4.01 -4.18 2.72
C GLN A 321 -3.77 -4.78 1.33
N SER A 322 -4.04 -3.98 0.31
CA SER A 322 -3.47 -4.22 -1.01
C SER A 322 -1.95 -4.16 -0.88
N ILE A 323 -1.26 -5.15 -1.45
CA ILE A 323 0.21 -5.21 -1.51
C ILE A 323 0.82 -3.89 -2.03
N ARG A 324 0.07 -3.11 -2.81
CA ARG A 324 0.44 -1.78 -3.32
C ARG A 324 0.95 -0.79 -2.26
N ASN A 325 0.53 -0.95 -1.00
CA ASN A 325 0.91 -0.07 0.12
C ASN A 325 1.87 -0.72 1.14
N ALA A 326 2.09 -2.04 1.04
CA ALA A 326 3.05 -2.74 1.87
C ALA A 326 4.42 -2.59 1.20
N SER A 327 5.25 -1.65 1.67
CA SER A 327 6.60 -1.52 1.14
C SER A 327 7.33 -2.87 1.21
N ILE A 328 8.30 -3.10 0.33
CA ILE A 328 9.17 -4.29 0.33
C ILE A 328 9.76 -4.54 1.74
N ALA A 329 9.98 -3.48 2.52
CA ALA A 329 10.41 -3.60 3.91
C ALA A 329 9.36 -4.26 4.83
N PHE A 330 8.06 -4.03 4.61
CA PHE A 330 6.97 -4.69 5.33
C PHE A 330 6.89 -6.19 4.99
N MET A 331 7.13 -6.56 3.73
CA MET A 331 7.18 -7.98 3.31
C MET A 331 8.39 -8.72 3.88
N ALA A 332 9.58 -8.11 3.88
CA ALA A 332 10.80 -8.68 4.47
C ALA A 332 10.71 -8.79 6.01
N LEU A 333 10.04 -7.84 6.67
CA LEU A 333 9.76 -7.90 8.11
C LEU A 333 8.73 -8.99 8.45
N ASN A 334 7.76 -9.25 7.58
CA ASN A 334 6.73 -10.27 7.83
C ASN A 334 7.30 -11.70 7.87
N LYS A 335 8.30 -11.99 7.02
CA LYS A 335 8.96 -13.31 6.95
C LYS A 335 9.87 -13.60 8.15
N SER A 336 10.30 -12.58 8.91
CA SER A 336 11.23 -12.73 10.05
C SER A 336 10.64 -12.44 11.43
N LEU A 337 9.54 -11.69 11.52
CA LEU A 337 8.93 -11.34 12.81
C LEU A 337 7.78 -12.28 13.24
N PHE A 338 7.26 -13.10 12.33
CA PHE A 338 6.09 -13.95 12.58
C PHE A 338 6.31 -15.46 12.31
N SER A 339 7.53 -15.87 11.95
CA SER A 339 8.00 -17.26 12.14
C SER A 339 8.46 -17.47 13.57
#